data_AF-A0AAW8AL41-F1
#
_entry.id   AF-A0AAW8AL41-F1
#
_cell.length_a   1.000
_cell.length_b   1.000
_cell.length_c   1.000
_cell.angle_alpha   90.00
_cell.angle_beta   90.00
_cell.angle_gamma   90.00
#
_symmetry.space_group_name_H-M   'P 1'
#
loop_
_entity.id
_entity.type
_entity.pdbx_description
1 polymer ?
#
loop_
_entity_poly.entity_id
_entity_poly.type
_entity_poly.pdbx_seq_one_letter_code
_entity_poly.pdbx_strand_id
1 'polypeptide(L)' 'QEEDLFGEGVIGLMNSLETYDPGKGSFSNHAATHIKATIRAYIRDKSKGLRVPAHVYETLFKIESFRRHYSKNNKTEPT' A
#
# COMPACT_ATOMS: atom_id res chain seq x y z
N GLN A 1 -11.82 1.49 -12.66
CA GLN A 1 -10.47 1.16 -12.16
C GLN A 1 -9.62 2.40 -11.90
N GLU A 2 -9.34 3.26 -12.90
CA GLU A 2 -8.61 4.51 -12.63
C GLU A 2 -9.42 5.52 -11.80
N GLU A 3 -10.72 5.67 -12.08
CA GLU A 3 -11.62 6.52 -11.28
C GLU A 3 -11.67 6.10 -9.80
N ASP A 4 -11.62 4.79 -9.53
CA ASP A 4 -11.66 4.27 -8.16
C ASP A 4 -10.39 4.63 -7.38
N LEU A 5 -9.22 4.53 -8.02
CA LEU A 5 -7.94 4.88 -7.39
C LEU A 5 -7.82 6.38 -7.13
N PHE A 6 -8.34 7.21 -8.02
CA PHE A 6 -8.39 8.66 -7.82
C PHE A 6 -9.27 9.02 -6.63
N GLY A 7 -10.48 8.43 -6.54
CA GLY A 7 -11.39 8.63 -5.41
C GLY A 7 -10.75 8.26 -4.07
N GLU A 8 -10.08 7.12 -3.99
CA GLU A 8 -9.36 6.67 -2.79
C GLU A 8 -8.17 7.57 -2.44
N GLY A 9 -7.51 8.15 -3.44
CA GLY A 9 -6.48 9.16 -3.25
C GLY A 9 -7.06 10.45 -2.63
N VAL A 10 -8.22 10.89 -3.11
CA VAL A 10 -8.94 12.06 -2.56
C VAL A 10 -9.37 11.81 -1.11
N ILE A 11 -9.88 10.61 -0.79
CA ILE A 11 -10.19 10.21 0.59
C ILE A 11 -8.93 10.26 1.47
N GLY A 12 -7.81 9.73 0.98
CA GLY A 12 -6.53 9.78 1.69
C GLY A 12 -6.06 11.21 1.96
N LEU A 13 -6.28 12.13 1.02
CA LEU A 13 -5.98 13.55 1.21
C LEU A 13 -6.88 14.19 2.26
N MET A 14 -8.19 13.97 2.22
CA MET A 14 -9.12 14.50 3.22
C MET A 14 -8.77 14.03 4.64
N ASN A 15 -8.52 12.74 4.82
CA ASN A 15 -8.14 12.19 6.13
C ASN A 15 -6.81 12.76 6.66
N SER A 16 -5.90 13.13 5.75
CA SER A 16 -4.63 13.75 6.13
C SER A 16 -4.82 15.17 6.67
N LEU A 17 -5.83 15.91 6.20
CA LEU A 17 -6.15 17.26 6.69
C LEU A 17 -6.66 17.24 8.13
N GLU A 18 -7.46 16.23 8.49
CA GLU A 18 -8.05 16.11 9.83
C GLU A 18 -6.99 15.85 10.92
N THR A 19 -5.87 15.24 10.56
CA THR A 19 -4.83 14.80 11.50
C THR A 19 -3.52 15.59 11.39
N TYR A 20 -3.45 16.55 10.47
CA TYR A 20 -2.25 17.31 10.21
C TYR A 20 -1.94 18.31 11.33
N ASP A 21 -0.67 18.37 11.71
CA ASP A 21 -0.13 19.31 12.68
C ASP A 21 0.98 20.14 12.01
N PRO A 22 0.78 21.47 11.81
CA PRO A 22 1.78 22.35 11.22
C PRO A 22 3.12 22.38 11.96
N GLY A 23 3.15 22.03 13.26
CA GLY A 23 4.37 21.95 14.06
C GLY A 23 5.24 20.73 13.75
N LYS A 24 4.72 19.72 13.02
CA LYS A 24 5.40 18.44 12.77
C LYS A 24 6.05 18.31 11.39
N GLY A 25 5.97 19.34 10.55
CA GLY A 25 6.63 19.39 9.24
C GLY A 25 5.68 19.72 8.09
N SER A 26 6.08 19.39 6.87
CA SER A 26 5.32 19.75 5.66
C SER A 26 4.07 18.89 5.45
N PHE A 27 2.94 19.54 5.17
CA PHE A 27 1.68 18.89 4.80
C PHE A 27 1.84 17.91 3.64
N SER A 28 2.61 18.25 2.60
CA SER A 28 2.80 17.38 1.44
C SER A 28 3.40 16.01 1.81
N ASN A 29 4.28 15.98 2.80
CA ASN A 29 4.87 14.73 3.29
C ASN A 29 3.84 13.89 4.09
N HIS A 30 3.04 14.57 4.92
CA HIS A 30 1.96 13.94 5.69
C HIS A 30 0.90 13.36 4.74
N ALA A 31 0.35 14.20 3.87
CA ALA A 31 -0.64 13.81 2.86
C ALA A 31 -0.16 12.65 1.98
N ALA A 32 1.09 12.69 1.49
CA ALA A 32 1.63 11.60 0.67
C ALA A 32 1.62 10.24 1.38
N THR A 33 1.84 10.20 2.69
CA THR A 33 1.80 8.96 3.48
C THR A 33 0.37 8.41 3.57
N HIS A 34 -0.61 9.29 3.79
CA HIS A 34 -2.02 8.92 3.87
C HIS A 34 -2.59 8.48 2.52
N ILE A 35 -2.31 9.20 1.43
CA ILE A 35 -2.73 8.86 0.06
C ILE A 35 -2.16 7.48 -0.33
N LYS A 36 -0.88 7.23 -0.07
CA LYS A 36 -0.27 5.91 -0.34
C LYS A 36 -0.92 4.80 0.48
N ALA A 37 -1.33 5.08 1.72
CA ALA A 37 -1.96 4.09 2.59
C ALA A 37 -3.37 3.72 2.11
N THR A 38 -4.22 4.69 1.76
CA THR A 38 -5.60 4.43 1.30
C THR A 38 -5.60 3.67 -0.03
N ILE A 39 -4.78 4.10 -0.99
CA ILE A 39 -4.63 3.40 -2.28
C ILE A 39 -4.17 1.95 -2.09
N ARG A 40 -3.18 1.71 -1.21
CA ARG A 40 -2.71 0.34 -0.92
C ARG A 40 -3.79 -0.51 -0.26
N ALA A 41 -4.60 0.07 0.64
CA ALA A 41 -5.71 -0.62 1.27
C ALA A 41 -6.77 -1.01 0.24
N TYR A 42 -7.16 -0.07 -0.64
CA TYR A 42 -8.09 -0.32 -1.73
C TYR A 42 -7.62 -1.46 -2.65
N ILE A 43 -6.37 -1.41 -3.10
CA ILE A 43 -5.79 -2.47 -3.94
C ILE A 43 -5.82 -3.81 -3.21
N ARG A 44 -5.46 -3.86 -1.92
CA ARG A 44 -5.50 -5.10 -1.14
C ARG A 44 -6.92 -5.67 -1.03
N ASP A 45 -7.93 -4.84 -0.81
CA ASP A 45 -9.32 -5.28 -0.65
C ASP A 45 -10.02 -5.60 -1.99
N LYS A 46 -9.60 -4.99 -3.11
CA LYS A 46 -10.26 -5.11 -4.43
C LYS A 46 -9.47 -5.87 -5.50
N SER A 47 -8.19 -6.18 -5.28
CA SER A 47 -7.33 -6.82 -6.30
C SER A 47 -7.67 -8.28 -6.60
N LYS A 48 -8.38 -8.97 -5.71
CA LYS A 48 -8.81 -10.37 -5.90
C LYS A 48 -10.31 -10.49 -5.73
N GLY A 49 -10.93 -11.37 -6.52
CA GLY A 49 -12.37 -11.65 -6.45
C GLY A 49 -12.85 -12.12 -5.06
N LEU A 50 -11.92 -12.45 -4.16
CA LEU A 50 -12.16 -12.74 -2.75
C LEU A 50 -11.23 -11.88 -1.88
N ARG A 51 -11.82 -11.23 -0.88
CA ARG A 51 -11.09 -10.41 0.10
C ARG A 51 -10.18 -11.29 0.96
N VAL A 52 -8.91 -10.92 1.04
CA VAL A 52 -7.90 -11.62 1.85
C VAL A 52 -7.51 -10.75 3.06
N PRO A 53 -7.44 -11.31 4.29
CA PRO A 53 -7.03 -10.54 5.46
C PRO A 53 -5.64 -9.91 5.34
N ALA A 54 -5.42 -8.76 6.00
CA ALA A 54 -4.18 -7.99 5.90
C ALA A 54 -2.92 -8.78 6.30
N HIS A 55 -2.98 -9.56 7.38
CA HIS A 55 -1.84 -10.36 7.86
C HIS A 55 -1.41 -11.46 6.87
N VAL A 56 -2.38 -12.03 6.14
CA VAL A 56 -2.11 -13.00 5.07
C VAL A 56 -1.41 -12.31 3.91
N TYR A 57 -1.88 -11.12 3.53
CA TYR A 57 -1.24 -10.31 2.48
C TYR A 57 0.20 -9.93 2.84
N GLU A 58 0.46 -9.53 4.09
CA GLU A 58 1.81 -9.25 4.58
C GLU A 58 2.73 -10.47 4.50
N THR A 59 2.20 -11.65 4.82
CA THR A 59 2.93 -12.92 4.72
C THR A 59 3.27 -13.23 3.27
N LEU A 60 2.30 -13.12 2.36
CA LEU A 60 2.51 -13.30 0.92
C LEU A 60 3.54 -12.32 0.36
N PHE A 61 3.48 -11.04 0.76
CA PHE A 61 4.41 -10.03 0.28
C PHE A 61 5.85 -10.31 0.75
N LYS A 62 6.03 -10.81 1.98
CA LYS A 62 7.34 -11.25 2.48
C LYS A 62 7.88 -12.43 1.68
N ILE A 63 7.03 -13.43 1.38
CA ILE A 63 7.39 -14.59 0.57
C ILE A 63 7.81 -14.15 -0.84
N GLU A 64 7.02 -13.30 -1.49
CA GLU A 64 7.32 -12.79 -2.85
C GLU A 64 8.60 -11.95 -2.87
N SER A 65 8.80 -11.09 -1.86
CA SER A 65 10.03 -10.32 -1.71
C SER A 65 11.25 -11.23 -1.56
N PHE A 66 11.15 -12.26 -0.71
CA PHE A 66 12.20 -13.27 -0.54
C PHE A 66 12.46 -14.02 -1.84
N ARG A 67 11.42 -14.55 -2.49
CA ARG A 67 11.52 -15.27 -3.76
C ARG A 67 12.22 -14.44 -4.82
N ARG A 68 11.85 -13.17 -4.95
CA ARG A 68 12.47 -12.23 -5.90
C ARG A 68 13.95 -11.99 -5.58
N HIS A 69 14.30 -11.86 -4.30
CA HIS A 69 15.68 -11.67 -3.86
C HIS A 69 16.52 -12.94 -4.05
N TYR A 70 15.96 -14.10 -3.73
CA TYR A 70 16.59 -15.40 -3.88
C TYR A 70 16.86 -15.73 -5.36
N SER A 71 15.84 -15.54 -6.22
CA SER A 71 15.97 -15.75 -7.66
C SER A 71 17.04 -14.86 -8.28
N LYS A 72 17.11 -13.59 -7.86
CA LYS A 72 18.14 -12.65 -8.31
C LYS A 72 19.56 -13.10 -7.95
N ASN A 73 19.76 -13.66 -6.76
CA ASN A 73 21.09 -14.03 -6.25
C ASN A 73 21.54 -15.43 -6.68
N ASN A 74 20.59 -16.38 -6.78
CA ASN A 74 20.90 -17.79 -7.00
C ASN A 74 20.59 -18.29 -8.43
N LYS A 75 19.94 -17.45 -9.27
CA LYS A 75 19.42 -17.81 -10.61
C LYS A 75 18.50 -19.04 -10.62
N THR A 76 17.98 -19.43 -9.46
CA THR A 76 17.10 -20.57 -9.24
C THR A 76 15.90 -20.14 -8.40
N GLU A 77 14.80 -20.87 -8.49
CA GLU A 77 13.64 -20.62 -7.63
C GLU A 77 13.85 -21.30 -6.25
N PRO A 78 13.37 -20.69 -5.15
CA PRO A 78 13.40 -21.33 -3.84
C PRO A 78 12.40 -22.50 -3.78
N THR A 79 12.83 -23.63 -3.22
CA THR A 79 12.07 -24.89 -3.12
C THR A 79 11.19 -24.96 -1.87
#